data_AF-A0A810Q540-F1
#
_entry.id   AF-A0A810Q540-F1
#
_cell.length_a   1.000
_cell.length_b   1.000
_cell.length_c   1.000
_cell.angle_alpha   90.00
_cell.angle_beta   90.00
_cell.angle_gamma   90.00
#
_symmetry.space_group_name_H-M   'P 1'
#
loop_
_entity.id
_entity.type
_entity.pdbx_description
1 polymer ?
#
loop_
_entity_poly.entity_id
_entity_poly.type
_entity_poly.pdbx_seq_one_letter_code
_entity_poly.pdbx_strand_id
1 'polypeptide(L)'
;MKISTDSIQGFAEMSDADKVTALLGLDVPDPVDLNGYVKKEVFDAKATEAANLSKQLKSKMTDDEAAKAQADADRKALEEKYTELLRKSTIAEHTARYIAMPGYDEKLARETAEALFDGDMERVFANQQKANAAYEKKLRADLVKQDPKPAGAGGGNEEKDEAVEFAKKLGKQRADALKNANEGLKHYF
;
A
#
# COMPACT_ATOMS: atom_id res chain seq x y z
N MET A 1 -61.19 37.37 49.21
CA MET A 1 -61.50 35.94 49.48
C MET A 1 -62.81 35.92 50.24
N LYS A 2 -63.85 35.24 49.74
CA LYS A 2 -65.08 35.03 50.54
C LYS A 2 -64.88 33.74 51.32
N ILE A 3 -64.99 33.80 52.64
CA ILE A 3 -64.90 32.63 53.50
C ILE A 3 -66.26 31.92 53.42
N SER A 4 -66.25 30.63 53.09
CA SER A 4 -67.49 29.82 53.15
C SER A 4 -67.82 29.55 54.62
N THR A 5 -69.10 29.70 54.95
CA THR A 5 -69.67 29.40 56.27
C THR A 5 -70.45 28.09 56.28
N ASP A 6 -70.42 27.33 55.18
CA ASP A 6 -71.22 26.11 54.99
C ASP A 6 -70.79 24.98 55.94
N SER A 7 -69.56 25.04 56.44
CA SER A 7 -69.01 24.13 57.46
C SER A 7 -69.37 24.52 58.89
N ILE A 8 -69.97 25.70 59.12
CA ILE A 8 -70.37 26.17 60.45
C ILE A 8 -71.86 25.87 60.64
N GLN A 9 -72.16 24.78 61.36
CA GLN A 9 -73.52 24.33 61.60
C GLN A 9 -74.33 25.39 62.38
N GLY A 10 -75.50 25.77 61.84
CA GLY A 10 -76.39 26.74 62.49
C GLY A 10 -75.94 28.21 62.40
N PHE A 11 -74.93 28.53 61.56
CA PHE A 11 -74.35 29.87 61.47
C PHE A 11 -75.38 30.99 61.29
N ALA A 12 -76.45 30.77 60.52
CA ALA A 12 -77.48 31.79 60.29
C ALA A 12 -78.27 32.16 61.57
N GLU A 13 -78.48 31.19 62.47
CA GLU A 13 -79.32 31.30 63.66
C GLU A 13 -78.54 31.68 64.94
N MET A 14 -77.21 31.75 64.85
CA MET A 14 -76.34 32.15 65.97
C MET A 14 -76.41 33.65 66.27
N SER A 15 -76.14 34.02 67.53
CA SER A 15 -75.98 35.42 67.93
C SER A 15 -74.75 36.04 67.24
N ASP A 16 -74.71 37.36 67.10
CA ASP A 16 -73.59 38.03 66.40
C ASP A 16 -72.24 37.75 67.07
N ALA A 17 -72.21 37.61 68.40
CA ALA A 17 -71.00 37.26 69.15
C ALA A 17 -70.54 35.81 68.87
N ASP A 18 -71.49 34.88 68.76
CA ASP A 18 -71.19 33.48 68.50
C ASP A 18 -70.76 33.26 67.04
N LYS A 19 -71.34 34.02 66.09
CA LYS A 19 -70.92 34.04 64.68
C LYS A 19 -69.46 34.48 64.54
N VAL A 20 -69.06 35.55 65.24
CA VAL A 20 -67.68 36.03 65.23
C VAL A 20 -66.74 34.97 65.80
N THR A 21 -67.12 34.33 66.90
CA THR A 21 -66.35 33.24 67.52
C THR A 21 -66.20 32.04 66.58
N ALA A 22 -67.28 31.65 65.91
CA ALA A 22 -67.27 30.53 64.96
C ALA A 22 -66.45 30.83 63.69
N LEU A 23 -66.47 32.08 63.20
CA LEU A 23 -65.61 32.51 62.09
C LEU A 23 -64.13 32.52 62.49
N LEU A 24 -63.81 32.91 63.72
CA LEU A 24 -62.44 32.91 64.24
C LEU A 24 -61.88 31.50 64.50
N GLY A 25 -62.76 30.55 64.84
CA GLY A 25 -62.41 29.14 65.02
C GLY A 25 -62.43 28.33 63.73
N LEU A 26 -62.76 28.94 62.58
CA LEU A 26 -62.77 28.27 61.30
C LEU A 26 -61.33 28.00 60.84
N ASP A 27 -60.96 26.72 60.81
CA ASP A 27 -59.68 26.26 60.27
C ASP A 27 -59.73 26.37 58.74
N VAL A 28 -59.13 27.44 58.20
CA VAL A 28 -59.00 27.65 56.76
C VAL A 28 -57.75 26.92 56.31
N PRO A 29 -57.84 25.89 55.45
CA PRO A 29 -56.68 25.16 54.99
C PRO A 29 -55.71 26.10 54.26
N ASP A 30 -54.42 25.92 54.54
CA ASP A 30 -53.37 26.69 53.89
C ASP A 30 -53.50 26.61 52.36
N PRO A 31 -53.29 27.73 51.64
CA PRO A 31 -53.33 27.73 50.19
C PRO A 31 -52.31 26.72 49.68
N VAL A 32 -52.75 25.82 48.79
CA VAL A 32 -51.89 24.80 48.19
C VAL A 32 -50.69 25.49 47.54
N ASP A 33 -49.48 25.22 48.05
CA ASP A 33 -48.26 25.74 47.46
C ASP A 33 -48.02 25.06 46.11
N LEU A 34 -48.18 25.83 45.03
CA LEU A 34 -48.00 25.38 43.66
C LEU A 34 -46.59 25.67 43.13
N ASN A 35 -45.65 26.10 43.99
CA ASN A 35 -44.25 26.23 43.59
C ASN A 35 -43.68 24.88 43.13
N GLY A 36 -43.38 24.78 41.85
CA GLY A 36 -42.92 23.54 41.20
C GLY A 36 -44.02 22.76 40.48
N TYR A 37 -45.27 23.20 40.54
CA TYR A 37 -46.35 22.59 39.75
C TYR A 37 -46.16 22.90 38.26
N VAL A 38 -45.85 21.86 37.49
CA VAL A 38 -45.84 21.93 36.03
C VAL A 38 -47.20 21.49 35.52
N LYS A 39 -47.86 22.35 34.75
CA LYS A 39 -49.12 21.99 34.08
C LYS A 39 -48.90 20.78 33.19
N LYS A 40 -49.84 19.83 33.26
CA LYS A 40 -49.82 18.58 32.48
C LYS A 40 -49.54 18.81 31.00
N GLU A 41 -50.17 19.82 30.39
CA GLU A 41 -49.96 20.19 28.98
C GLU A 41 -48.50 20.50 28.65
N VAL A 42 -47.82 21.26 29.53
CA VAL A 42 -46.40 21.62 29.37
C VAL A 42 -45.52 20.39 29.55
N PHE A 43 -45.85 19.54 30.52
CA PHE A 43 -45.13 18.28 30.75
C PHE A 43 -45.26 17.33 29.56
N ASP A 44 -46.48 17.09 29.06
CA ASP A 44 -46.75 16.19 27.93
C ASP A 44 -46.11 16.70 26.63
N ALA A 45 -46.13 18.02 26.39
CA ALA A 45 -45.45 18.63 25.25
C ALA A 45 -43.93 18.42 25.33
N LYS A 46 -43.31 18.66 26.49
CA LYS A 46 -41.87 18.48 26.68
C LYS A 46 -41.45 17.02 26.65
N ALA A 47 -42.27 16.11 27.18
CA ALA A 47 -42.04 14.68 27.09
C ALA A 47 -42.06 14.20 25.62
N THR A 48 -42.98 14.74 24.81
CA THR A 48 -43.06 14.43 23.37
C THR A 48 -41.86 14.98 22.60
N GLU A 49 -41.45 16.24 22.86
CA GLU A 49 -40.22 16.80 22.30
C GLU A 49 -38.98 15.98 22.68
N ALA A 50 -38.84 15.60 23.95
CA ALA A 50 -37.72 14.78 24.42
C ALA A 50 -37.70 13.40 23.76
N ALA A 51 -38.86 12.77 23.56
CA ALA A 51 -38.98 11.50 22.86
C ALA A 51 -38.59 11.62 21.38
N ASN A 52 -39.03 12.69 20.71
CA ASN A 52 -38.68 12.96 19.31
C ASN A 52 -37.19 13.27 19.15
N LEU A 53 -36.63 14.10 20.04
CA LEU A 53 -35.20 14.42 20.05
C LEU A 53 -34.37 13.16 20.30
N SER A 54 -34.78 12.31 21.24
CA SER A 54 -34.12 11.03 21.51
C SER A 54 -34.13 10.09 20.30
N LYS A 55 -35.24 10.04 19.54
CA LYS A 55 -35.32 9.27 18.29
C LYS A 55 -34.40 9.83 17.21
N GLN A 56 -34.40 11.15 17.03
CA GLN A 56 -33.52 11.82 16.05
C GLN A 56 -32.04 11.64 16.39
N LEU A 57 -31.65 11.77 17.66
CA LEU A 57 -30.28 11.56 18.11
C LEU A 57 -29.83 10.12 17.87
N LYS A 58 -30.68 9.13 18.20
CA LYS A 58 -30.38 7.72 17.90
C LYS A 58 -30.19 7.47 16.41
N SER A 59 -31.08 8.02 15.57
CA SER A 59 -30.96 7.89 14.10
C SER A 59 -29.68 8.54 13.57
N LYS A 60 -29.35 9.76 14.02
CA LYS A 60 -28.12 10.43 13.60
C LYS A 60 -26.87 9.70 14.05
N MET A 61 -26.85 9.17 15.28
CA MET A 61 -25.73 8.37 15.77
C MET A 61 -25.54 7.11 14.93
N THR A 62 -26.62 6.41 14.55
CA THR A 62 -26.51 5.23 13.67
C THR A 62 -26.05 5.59 12.27
N ASP A 63 -26.49 6.73 11.73
CA ASP A 63 -26.07 7.20 10.40
C ASP A 63 -24.59 7.63 10.42
N ASP A 64 -24.14 8.32 11.46
CA ASP A 64 -22.75 8.75 11.64
C ASP A 64 -21.81 7.54 11.87
N GLU A 65 -22.24 6.52 12.61
CA GLU A 65 -21.48 5.27 12.77
C GLU A 65 -21.36 4.51 11.45
N ALA A 66 -22.44 4.42 10.67
CA ALA A 66 -22.42 3.80 9.35
C ALA A 66 -21.53 4.59 8.37
N ALA A 67 -21.60 5.92 8.38
CA ALA A 67 -20.77 6.79 7.56
C ALA A 67 -19.28 6.67 7.91
N LYS A 68 -18.94 6.57 9.21
CA LYS A 68 -17.55 6.33 9.65
C LYS A 68 -17.05 4.96 9.23
N ALA A 69 -17.86 3.91 9.40
CA ALA A 69 -17.49 2.56 8.97
C ALA A 69 -17.23 2.50 7.45
N GLN A 70 -18.08 3.18 6.65
CA GLN A 70 -17.89 3.27 5.22
C GLN A 70 -16.66 4.10 4.85
N ALA A 71 -16.42 5.24 5.50
CA ALA A 71 -15.24 6.06 5.26
C ALA A 71 -13.93 5.33 5.62
N ASP A 72 -13.92 4.54 6.69
CA ASP A 72 -12.77 3.72 7.06
C ASP A 72 -12.53 2.58 6.07
N ALA A 73 -13.60 1.95 5.58
CA ALA A 73 -13.51 0.93 4.52
C ALA A 73 -12.99 1.52 3.21
N ASP A 74 -13.52 2.67 2.79
CA ASP A 74 -13.10 3.37 1.58
C ASP A 74 -11.66 3.88 1.71
N ARG A 75 -11.25 4.37 2.89
CA ARG A 75 -9.86 4.77 3.13
C ARG A 75 -8.91 3.60 3.02
N LYS A 76 -9.22 2.45 3.63
CA LYS A 76 -8.39 1.23 3.51
C LYS A 76 -8.30 0.77 2.06
N ALA A 77 -9.44 0.73 1.35
CA ALA A 77 -9.46 0.35 -0.06
C ALA A 77 -8.64 1.32 -0.93
N LEU A 78 -8.63 2.62 -0.60
CA LEU A 78 -7.82 3.61 -1.30
C LEU A 78 -6.32 3.45 -1.00
N GLU A 79 -5.95 3.20 0.26
CA GLU A 79 -4.57 2.95 0.68
C GLU A 79 -4.01 1.68 0.01
N GLU A 80 -4.79 0.60 -0.05
CA GLU A 80 -4.42 -0.64 -0.74
C GLU A 80 -4.20 -0.39 -2.24
N LYS A 81 -5.13 0.28 -2.91
CA LYS A 81 -5.01 0.63 -4.35
C LYS A 81 -3.81 1.54 -4.61
N TYR A 82 -3.55 2.50 -3.73
CA TYR A 82 -2.41 3.39 -3.85
C TYR A 82 -1.09 2.63 -3.74
N THR A 83 -0.99 1.74 -2.75
CA THR A 83 0.19 0.90 -2.53
C THR A 83 0.43 -0.04 -3.70
N GLU A 84 -0.63 -0.66 -4.22
CA GLU A 84 -0.57 -1.53 -5.40
C GLU A 84 -0.13 -0.77 -6.65
N LEU A 85 -0.67 0.44 -6.87
CA LEU A 85 -0.32 1.26 -8.02
C LEU A 85 1.13 1.75 -7.93
N LEU A 86 1.57 2.17 -6.75
CA LEU A 86 2.95 2.56 -6.50
C LEU A 86 3.90 1.39 -6.81
N ARG A 87 3.58 0.20 -6.28
CA ARG A 87 4.34 -1.03 -6.56
C ARG A 87 4.44 -1.31 -8.06
N LYS A 88 3.30 -1.32 -8.76
CA LYS A 88 3.25 -1.55 -10.22
C LYS A 88 4.05 -0.51 -11.01
N SER A 89 3.94 0.77 -10.65
CA SER A 89 4.67 1.86 -11.32
C SER A 89 6.17 1.72 -11.14
N THR A 90 6.63 1.46 -9.91
CA THR A 90 8.06 1.31 -9.61
C THR A 90 8.65 0.07 -10.31
N ILE A 91 7.93 -1.06 -10.27
CA ILE A 91 8.35 -2.28 -10.99
C ILE A 91 8.40 -2.01 -12.51
N ALA A 92 7.42 -1.33 -13.09
CA ALA A 92 7.41 -1.03 -14.52
C ALA A 92 8.60 -0.13 -14.93
N GLU A 93 8.90 0.91 -14.13
CA GLU A 93 10.04 1.79 -14.36
C GLU A 93 11.37 1.02 -14.30
N HIS A 94 11.56 0.20 -13.27
CA HIS A 94 12.76 -0.62 -13.13
C HIS A 94 12.87 -1.68 -14.23
N THR A 95 11.75 -2.29 -14.63
CA THR A 95 11.70 -3.25 -15.74
C THR A 95 12.19 -2.59 -17.02
N ALA A 96 11.71 -1.38 -17.35
CA ALA A 96 12.17 -0.65 -18.52
C ALA A 96 13.68 -0.35 -18.48
N ARG A 97 14.22 0.01 -17.31
CA ARG A 97 15.66 0.21 -17.12
C ARG A 97 16.45 -1.08 -17.34
N TYR A 98 15.98 -2.22 -16.83
CA TYR A 98 16.65 -3.50 -17.02
C TYR A 98 16.58 -4.00 -18.47
N ILE A 99 15.46 -3.83 -19.18
CA ILE A 99 15.35 -4.18 -20.60
C ILE A 99 16.36 -3.41 -21.46
N ALA A 100 16.68 -2.16 -21.07
CA ALA A 100 17.71 -1.37 -21.75
C ALA A 100 19.14 -1.89 -21.51
N MET A 101 19.35 -2.75 -20.51
CA MET A 101 20.66 -3.33 -20.23
C MET A 101 20.91 -4.60 -21.05
N PRO A 102 22.14 -4.82 -21.54
CA PRO A 102 22.46 -6.02 -22.28
C PRO A 102 22.32 -7.28 -21.41
N GLY A 103 21.79 -8.36 -22.01
CA GLY A 103 21.63 -9.66 -21.36
C GLY A 103 20.30 -9.86 -20.64
N TYR A 104 19.49 -8.81 -20.48
CA TYR A 104 18.15 -8.91 -19.91
C TYR A 104 17.08 -9.11 -20.99
N ASP A 105 16.28 -10.16 -20.85
CA ASP A 105 15.00 -10.30 -21.54
C ASP A 105 13.86 -9.71 -20.69
N GLU A 106 12.68 -9.50 -21.29
CA GLU A 106 11.52 -8.89 -20.62
C GLU A 106 11.13 -9.61 -19.32
N LYS A 107 11.20 -10.95 -19.30
CA LYS A 107 10.84 -11.74 -18.12
C LYS A 107 11.91 -11.59 -17.04
N LEU A 108 13.19 -11.70 -17.39
CA LEU A 108 14.29 -11.54 -16.44
C LEU A 108 14.34 -10.11 -15.89
N ALA A 109 14.10 -9.09 -16.72
CA ALA A 109 14.02 -7.70 -16.32
C ALA A 109 12.89 -7.46 -15.32
N ARG A 110 11.69 -7.99 -15.59
CA ARG A 110 10.56 -7.90 -14.68
C ARG A 110 10.81 -8.61 -13.36
N GLU A 111 11.31 -9.84 -13.39
CA GLU A 111 11.63 -10.59 -12.16
C GLU A 111 12.72 -9.88 -11.33
N THR A 112 13.67 -9.22 -11.98
CA THR A 112 14.72 -8.45 -11.29
C THR A 112 14.18 -7.16 -10.70
N ALA A 113 13.27 -6.47 -11.40
CA ALA A 113 12.58 -5.29 -10.90
C ALA A 113 11.65 -5.62 -9.72
N GLU A 114 10.93 -6.74 -9.77
CA GLU A 114 10.11 -7.26 -8.67
C GLU A 114 10.99 -7.58 -7.45
N ALA A 115 12.09 -8.31 -7.65
CA ALA A 115 13.04 -8.61 -6.57
C ALA A 115 13.68 -7.35 -5.96
N LEU A 116 14.03 -6.36 -6.79
CA LEU A 116 14.57 -5.08 -6.33
C LEU A 116 13.54 -4.30 -5.50
N PHE A 117 12.27 -4.29 -5.92
CA PHE A 117 11.19 -3.66 -5.18
C PHE A 117 10.93 -4.36 -3.83
N ASP A 118 10.97 -5.70 -3.82
CA ASP A 118 10.73 -6.52 -2.63
C ASP A 118 11.97 -6.59 -1.69
N GLY A 119 13.10 -6.00 -2.09
CA GLY A 119 14.35 -6.01 -1.32
C GLY A 119 15.10 -7.35 -1.33
N ASP A 120 14.71 -8.28 -2.21
CA ASP A 120 15.32 -9.59 -2.38
C ASP A 120 16.61 -9.47 -3.23
N MET A 121 17.68 -9.02 -2.56
CA MET A 121 18.97 -8.82 -3.22
C MET A 121 19.61 -10.13 -3.69
N GLU A 122 19.34 -11.27 -3.03
CA GLU A 122 19.84 -12.57 -3.48
C GLU A 122 19.30 -12.88 -4.88
N ARG A 123 18.00 -12.67 -5.10
CA ARG A 123 17.38 -12.86 -6.40
C ARG A 123 17.83 -11.82 -7.43
N VAL A 124 18.04 -10.56 -7.02
CA VAL A 124 18.63 -9.53 -7.90
C VAL A 124 20.01 -9.99 -8.41
N PHE A 125 20.90 -10.45 -7.52
CA PHE A 125 22.23 -10.91 -7.91
C PHE A 125 22.17 -12.18 -8.78
N ALA A 126 21.31 -13.14 -8.42
CA ALA A 126 21.13 -14.35 -9.22
C ALA A 126 20.65 -14.03 -10.64
N ASN A 127 19.73 -13.08 -10.79
CA ASN A 127 19.24 -12.65 -12.09
C ASN A 127 20.29 -11.84 -12.86
N GLN A 128 21.08 -10.99 -12.21
CA GLN A 128 22.21 -10.32 -12.84
C GLN A 128 23.24 -11.31 -13.39
N GLN A 129 23.52 -12.41 -12.68
CA GLN A 129 24.41 -13.46 -13.19
C GLN A 129 23.84 -14.12 -14.45
N LYS A 130 22.53 -14.40 -14.49
CA LYS A 130 21.87 -14.92 -15.70
C LYS A 130 21.98 -13.94 -16.87
N ALA A 131 21.78 -12.65 -16.62
CA ALA A 131 21.91 -11.61 -17.64
C ALA A 131 23.35 -11.52 -18.17
N ASN A 132 24.36 -11.57 -17.28
CA ASN A 132 25.76 -11.57 -17.66
C ASN A 132 26.11 -12.78 -18.52
N ALA A 133 25.64 -13.98 -18.15
CA ALA A 133 25.86 -15.20 -18.94
C ALA A 133 25.19 -15.11 -20.33
N ALA A 134 23.98 -14.55 -20.40
CA ALA A 134 23.29 -14.32 -21.67
C ALA A 134 24.06 -13.32 -22.56
N TYR A 135 24.57 -12.24 -21.96
CA TYR A 135 25.37 -11.25 -22.67
C TYR A 135 26.71 -11.82 -23.15
N GLU A 136 27.42 -12.58 -22.32
CA GLU A 136 28.68 -13.24 -22.67
C GLU A 136 28.48 -14.23 -23.83
N LYS A 137 27.39 -15.00 -23.81
CA LYS A 137 27.04 -15.92 -24.91
C LYS A 137 26.80 -15.16 -26.21
N LYS A 138 26.10 -14.02 -26.15
CA LYS A 138 25.88 -13.15 -27.32
C LYS A 138 27.19 -12.59 -27.84
N LEU A 139 28.04 -12.08 -26.95
CA LEU A 139 29.36 -11.53 -27.31
C LEU A 139 30.25 -12.59 -27.97
N ARG A 140 30.32 -13.82 -27.44
CA ARG A 140 31.06 -14.92 -28.08
C ARG A 140 30.50 -15.25 -29.47
N ALA A 141 29.18 -15.27 -29.62
CA ALA A 141 28.56 -15.55 -30.92
C ALA A 141 28.88 -14.45 -31.95
N ASP A 142 28.90 -13.19 -31.52
CA ASP A 142 29.24 -12.05 -32.38
C ASP A 142 30.73 -12.04 -32.74
N LEU A 143 31.63 -12.39 -31.81
CA LEU A 143 33.06 -12.57 -32.07
C LEU A 143 33.32 -13.72 -33.07
N VAL A 144 32.67 -14.88 -32.90
CA VAL A 144 32.81 -16.03 -33.82
C VAL A 144 32.27 -15.72 -35.22
N LYS A 145 31.32 -14.79 -35.36
CA LYS A 145 30.86 -14.30 -36.68
C LYS A 145 31.82 -13.30 -37.31
N GLN A 146 32.55 -12.54 -36.50
CA GLN A 146 33.56 -11.59 -36.97
C GLN A 146 34.89 -12.24 -37.32
N ASP A 147 35.23 -13.38 -36.71
CA ASP A 147 36.32 -14.21 -37.20
C ASP A 147 35.94 -14.77 -38.58
N PRO A 148 36.56 -14.31 -39.69
CA PRO A 148 36.32 -14.93 -40.97
C PRO A 148 36.69 -16.40 -40.84
N LYS A 149 35.77 -17.28 -41.24
CA LYS A 149 36.05 -18.72 -41.39
C LYS A 149 37.42 -18.83 -42.08
N PRO A 150 38.41 -19.57 -41.52
CA PRO A 150 39.62 -19.86 -42.28
C PRO A 150 39.14 -20.48 -43.59
N ALA A 151 39.59 -19.90 -44.72
CA ALA A 151 39.18 -20.33 -46.04
C ALA A 151 39.28 -21.85 -46.09
N GLY A 152 38.13 -22.50 -46.32
CA GLY A 152 38.03 -23.94 -46.25
C GLY A 152 39.04 -24.57 -47.20
N ALA A 153 39.85 -25.48 -46.66
CA ALA A 153 40.59 -26.45 -47.43
C ALA A 153 39.61 -27.19 -48.36
N GLY A 154 39.67 -26.88 -49.65
CA GLY A 154 38.72 -27.34 -50.66
C GLY A 154 39.33 -27.24 -52.05
N GLY A 155 40.30 -28.14 -52.28
CA GLY A 155 40.93 -28.57 -53.54
C GLY A 155 40.62 -27.83 -54.84
N GLY A 156 41.70 -27.33 -55.47
CA GLY A 156 41.78 -27.20 -56.92
C GLY A 156 42.31 -25.87 -57.42
N ASN A 157 43.61 -25.64 -57.33
CA ASN A 157 44.46 -25.31 -58.48
C ASN A 157 45.88 -24.97 -58.03
N GLU A 158 46.82 -25.36 -58.88
CA GLU A 158 48.26 -25.15 -58.77
C GLU A 158 48.62 -23.66 -58.76
N GLU A 159 48.53 -23.00 -57.63
CA GLU A 159 49.26 -21.75 -57.38
C GLU A 159 50.13 -21.91 -56.15
N LYS A 160 51.41 -21.60 -56.30
CA LYS A 160 52.45 -21.77 -55.29
C LYS A 160 52.11 -20.91 -54.08
N ASP A 161 51.47 -21.55 -53.11
CA ASP A 161 50.96 -20.92 -51.89
C ASP A 161 52.12 -20.35 -51.07
N GLU A 162 52.26 -19.02 -51.07
CA GLU A 162 53.32 -18.29 -50.38
C GLU A 162 53.34 -18.60 -48.87
N ALA A 163 52.18 -18.98 -48.30
CA ALA A 163 52.07 -19.45 -46.92
C ALA A 163 52.80 -20.79 -46.70
N VAL A 164 52.77 -21.69 -47.68
CA VAL A 164 53.46 -22.98 -47.62
C VAL A 164 54.98 -22.77 -47.79
N GLU A 165 55.40 -21.89 -48.69
CA GLU A 165 56.83 -21.53 -48.83
C GLU A 165 57.36 -20.81 -47.58
N PHE A 166 56.57 -19.92 -46.97
CA PHE A 166 56.94 -19.28 -45.70
C PHE A 166 57.07 -20.29 -44.57
N ALA A 167 56.12 -21.22 -44.43
CA ALA A 167 56.19 -22.28 -43.44
C ALA A 167 57.41 -23.19 -43.66
N LYS A 168 57.72 -23.51 -44.91
CA LYS A 168 58.89 -24.32 -45.28
C LYS A 168 60.20 -23.59 -44.97
N LYS A 169 60.27 -22.28 -45.23
CA LYS A 169 61.44 -21.44 -44.91
C LYS A 169 61.64 -21.29 -43.40
N LEU A 170 60.56 -21.08 -42.64
CA LEU A 170 60.61 -21.01 -41.18
C LEU A 170 61.02 -22.36 -40.56
N GLY A 171 60.48 -23.47 -41.07
CA GLY A 171 60.87 -24.81 -40.66
C GLY A 171 62.35 -25.09 -40.93
N LYS A 172 62.85 -24.67 -42.10
CA LYS A 172 64.27 -24.81 -42.46
C LYS A 172 65.18 -23.95 -41.59
N GLN A 173 64.81 -22.69 -41.33
CA GLN A 173 65.55 -21.81 -40.41
C GLN A 173 65.60 -22.38 -38.98
N ARG A 174 64.50 -22.96 -38.48
CA ARG A 174 64.48 -23.63 -37.17
C ARG A 174 65.37 -24.87 -37.16
N ALA A 175 65.35 -25.69 -38.21
CA ALA A 175 66.20 -26.86 -38.32
C ALA A 175 67.70 -26.48 -38.39
N ASP A 176 68.05 -25.45 -39.17
CA ASP A 176 69.42 -24.94 -39.29
C ASP A 176 69.91 -24.32 -37.97
N ALA A 177 69.05 -23.57 -37.27
CA ALA A 177 69.37 -23.03 -35.95
C ALA A 177 69.60 -24.14 -34.91
N LEU A 178 68.80 -25.21 -34.93
CA LEU A 178 68.99 -26.36 -34.05
C LEU A 178 70.27 -27.13 -34.40
N LYS A 179 70.60 -27.27 -35.69
CA LYS A 179 71.84 -27.93 -36.12
C LYS A 179 73.07 -27.13 -35.68
N ASN A 180 73.06 -25.81 -35.88
CA ASN A 180 74.14 -24.92 -35.45
C ASN A 180 74.29 -24.88 -33.93
N ALA A 181 73.19 -24.88 -33.18
CA ALA A 181 73.24 -24.95 -31.71
C ALA A 181 73.85 -26.27 -31.24
N ASN A 182 73.53 -27.38 -31.91
CA ASN A 182 74.04 -28.70 -31.57
C ASN A 182 75.52 -28.90 -31.99
N GLU A 183 75.97 -28.25 -33.06
CA GLU A 183 77.39 -28.19 -33.45
C GLU A 183 78.20 -27.29 -32.49
N GLY A 184 77.65 -26.16 -32.06
CA GLY A 184 78.27 -25.32 -31.02
C GLY A 184 78.44 -26.03 -29.68
N LEU A 185 77.48 -26.87 -29.29
CA LEU A 185 77.55 -27.67 -28.06
C LEU A 185 78.62 -28.77 -28.11
N LYS A 186 78.94 -29.32 -29.29
CA LYS A 186 80.01 -30.31 -29.48
C LYS A 186 81.42 -29.75 -29.34
N HIS A 187 81.57 -28.42 -29.33
CA HIS A 187 82.87 -27.77 -29.09
C HIS A 187 83.13 -27.45 -27.60
N TYR A 188 82.16 -27.72 -26.73
CA TYR A 188 82.26 -27.49 -25.28
C TYR A 188 82.20 -28.77 -24.43
N PHE A 189 82.23 -29.96 -25.06
CA PHE A 189 82.39 -31.27 -24.41
C PHE A 189 83.41 -32.13 -25.13
#